data_AF-A0A9R1H710-F1
#
_entry.id   AF-A0A9R1H710-F1
#
_cell.length_a   1.000
_cell.length_b   1.000
_cell.length_c   1.000
_cell.angle_alpha   90.00
_cell.angle_beta   90.00
_cell.angle_gamma   90.00
#
_symmetry.space_group_name_H-M   'P 1'
#
loop_
_entity.id
_entity.type
_entity.pdbx_description
1 polymer ?
#
loop_
_entity_poly.entity_id
_entity_poly.type
_entity_poly.pdbx_seq_one_letter_code
_entity_poly.pdbx_strand_id
1 'polypeptide(L)'
;MKPRGLPAAAAGVPARLRPHLPRVTAFLIVFSVGYSLGIVSSSARPSTPKPSQTVIRPHAAHLTAASVGVTASSNGTGAGAAYPRSPPHDLFRFGDKCGEAVPAEDVVKTLLDKLFDGESPYASFPPEHTAKLLHPAAARPRGWGSTGAVFADLIEEVRPDVIVELGAFLGASALHMAAVARNLSLSPAILCVDDFRGWPAFRGRFRRDVPQQRHGDALLLPQFMANVLAAGPEAAKAVLPLPFSTASTLGALCRWGVYADLIEVDAGHDFHSAWADINLAWAVLRPGGVMFGHDYFTAADDRGVRRAVTLFARVKGLTVRPHGQHWILSPKPRGDGR
;
A
#
# COMPACT_ATOMS: atom_id res chain seq x y z
N MET A 1 64.55 14.13 -17.74
CA MET A 1 63.50 15.10 -18.13
C MET A 1 62.96 14.71 -19.50
N LYS A 2 61.69 14.29 -19.57
CA LYS A 2 60.88 14.13 -20.79
C LYS A 2 59.46 14.60 -20.43
N PRO A 3 58.83 15.50 -21.19
CA PRO A 3 57.55 16.09 -20.80
C PRO A 3 56.37 15.14 -21.08
N ARG A 4 55.41 15.13 -20.15
CA ARG A 4 54.09 14.49 -20.27
C ARG A 4 53.26 15.23 -21.33
N GLY A 5 52.74 14.50 -22.31
CA GLY A 5 51.76 15.01 -23.27
C GLY A 5 50.38 15.21 -22.62
N LEU A 6 49.70 16.28 -23.03
CA LEU A 6 48.31 16.61 -22.69
C LEU A 6 47.33 15.57 -23.27
N PRO A 7 46.20 15.25 -22.59
CA PRO A 7 45.15 14.44 -23.18
C PRO A 7 44.30 15.23 -24.19
N ALA A 8 43.86 14.51 -25.22
CA ALA A 8 43.19 15.00 -26.41
C ALA A 8 41.78 15.58 -26.19
N ALA A 9 41.41 16.46 -27.12
CA ALA A 9 40.18 17.22 -27.18
C ALA A 9 38.89 16.38 -27.24
N ALA A 10 37.81 17.02 -26.79
CA ALA A 10 36.43 16.52 -26.72
C ALA A 10 35.97 15.76 -27.97
N ALA A 11 35.37 14.59 -27.75
CA ALA A 11 34.71 13.80 -28.78
C ALA A 11 33.60 14.62 -29.46
N GLY A 12 33.79 14.94 -30.74
CA GLY A 12 32.78 15.58 -31.57
C GLY A 12 31.57 14.67 -31.78
N VAL A 13 30.39 15.29 -31.92
CA VAL A 13 29.11 14.62 -32.20
C VAL A 13 29.26 13.67 -33.40
N PRO A 14 28.79 12.40 -33.31
CA PRO A 14 28.89 11.43 -34.39
C PRO A 14 28.35 11.98 -35.71
N ALA A 15 29.05 11.75 -36.83
CA ALA A 15 28.70 12.29 -38.15
C ALA A 15 27.25 11.97 -38.60
N ARG A 16 26.66 10.89 -38.08
CA ARG A 16 25.26 10.49 -38.34
C ARG A 16 24.20 11.40 -37.70
N LEU A 17 24.55 12.18 -36.67
CA LEU A 17 23.62 13.07 -35.95
C LEU A 17 23.68 14.53 -36.43
N ARG A 18 24.71 14.89 -37.20
CA ARG A 18 24.90 16.24 -37.76
C ARG A 18 23.71 16.78 -38.59
N PRO A 19 23.02 16.00 -39.44
CA PRO A 19 21.90 16.55 -40.22
C PRO A 19 20.62 16.78 -39.40
N HIS A 20 20.52 16.18 -38.21
CA HIS A 20 19.34 16.31 -37.32
C HIS A 20 19.51 17.41 -36.27
N LEU A 21 20.74 17.81 -35.99
CA LEU A 21 21.09 18.87 -35.03
C LEU A 21 20.32 20.19 -35.28
N PRO A 22 20.22 20.74 -36.50
CA PRO A 22 19.48 21.99 -36.71
C PRO A 22 17.98 21.86 -36.43
N ARG A 23 17.38 20.67 -36.65
CA ARG A 23 15.96 20.42 -36.37
C ARG A 23 15.69 20.31 -34.87
N VAL A 24 16.57 19.65 -34.13
CA VAL A 24 16.47 19.55 -32.67
C VAL A 24 16.67 20.93 -32.02
N THR A 25 17.65 21.70 -32.48
CA THR A 25 17.87 23.07 -31.97
C THR A 25 16.70 23.99 -32.29
N ALA A 26 16.13 23.93 -33.51
CA ALA A 26 14.94 24.70 -33.85
C ALA A 26 13.73 24.32 -32.97
N PHE A 27 13.53 23.02 -32.72
CA PHE A 27 12.45 22.54 -31.85
C PHE A 27 12.60 23.03 -30.41
N LEU A 28 13.82 22.98 -29.85
CA LEU A 28 14.09 23.47 -28.49
C LEU A 28 13.92 24.99 -28.37
N ILE A 29 14.30 25.75 -29.40
CA ILE A 29 14.09 27.22 -29.42
C ILE A 29 12.60 27.54 -29.47
N VAL A 30 11.85 26.92 -30.39
CA VAL A 30 10.39 27.16 -30.51
C VAL A 30 9.66 26.74 -29.23
N PHE A 31 10.04 25.62 -28.63
CA PHE A 31 9.45 25.15 -27.38
C PHE A 31 9.78 26.09 -26.21
N SER A 32 11.02 26.56 -26.09
CA SER A 32 11.44 27.48 -25.03
C SER A 32 10.79 28.86 -25.17
N VAL A 33 10.64 29.37 -26.40
CA VAL A 33 9.93 30.63 -26.69
C VAL A 33 8.43 30.46 -26.42
N GLY A 34 7.81 29.35 -26.85
CA GLY A 34 6.41 29.05 -26.58
C GLY A 34 6.10 28.89 -25.08
N TYR A 35 7.04 28.34 -24.30
CA TYR A 35 6.93 28.26 -22.85
C TYR A 35 7.10 29.64 -22.18
N SER A 36 8.09 30.42 -22.60
CA SER A 36 8.36 31.76 -22.04
C SER A 36 7.28 32.78 -22.37
N LEU A 37 6.61 32.63 -23.51
CA LEU A 37 5.45 33.44 -23.92
C LEU A 37 4.11 32.90 -23.38
N GLY A 38 4.12 31.83 -22.57
CA GLY A 38 2.92 31.27 -21.96
C GLY A 38 1.94 30.58 -22.92
N ILE A 39 2.34 30.34 -24.17
CA ILE A 39 1.53 29.67 -25.20
C ILE A 39 1.39 28.18 -24.87
N VAL A 40 2.41 27.59 -24.24
CA VAL A 40 2.42 26.20 -23.76
C VAL A 40 2.32 26.22 -22.23
N SER A 41 1.19 26.69 -21.71
CA SER A 41 0.84 26.58 -20.30
C SER A 41 -0.42 25.73 -20.14
N SER A 42 -0.42 24.85 -19.14
CA SER A 42 -1.53 23.94 -18.85
C SER A 42 -2.83 24.71 -18.61
N SER A 43 -3.85 24.35 -19.39
CA SER A 43 -5.26 24.76 -19.33
C SER A 43 -5.71 25.44 -18.02
N ALA A 44 -5.96 26.75 -18.09
CA ALA A 44 -6.83 27.45 -17.17
C ALA A 44 -8.29 27.08 -17.48
N ARG A 45 -9.00 26.50 -16.51
CA ARG A 45 -10.46 26.24 -16.60
C ARG A 45 -11.24 27.55 -16.38
N PRO A 46 -12.35 27.79 -17.10
CA PRO A 46 -13.17 28.97 -16.89
C PRO A 46 -13.94 28.92 -15.56
N SER A 47 -14.05 30.07 -14.92
CA SER A 47 -14.77 30.31 -13.67
C SER A 47 -16.28 30.15 -13.84
N THR A 48 -16.90 29.31 -13.02
CA THR A 48 -18.36 29.27 -12.80
C THR A 48 -18.70 29.97 -11.47
N PRO A 49 -19.85 30.65 -11.35
CA PRO A 49 -20.15 31.50 -10.19
C PRO A 49 -20.57 30.65 -8.98
N LYS A 50 -20.00 30.95 -7.81
CA LYS A 50 -20.35 30.33 -6.52
C LYS A 50 -21.69 30.89 -6.00
N PRO A 51 -22.57 30.05 -5.43
CA PRO A 51 -23.63 30.53 -4.56
C PRO A 51 -23.06 30.93 -3.19
N SER A 52 -23.62 32.00 -2.63
CA SER A 52 -23.26 32.59 -1.35
C SER A 52 -23.35 31.58 -0.21
N GLN A 53 -22.26 31.36 0.52
CA GLN A 53 -22.28 30.71 1.83
C GLN A 53 -21.57 31.60 2.84
N THR A 54 -22.35 32.01 3.83
CA THR A 54 -21.97 32.81 4.98
C THR A 54 -20.84 32.15 5.76
N VAL A 55 -19.71 32.83 5.88
CA VAL A 55 -18.54 32.38 6.64
C VAL A 55 -18.70 32.82 8.10
N ILE A 56 -18.84 31.86 9.02
CA ILE A 56 -18.55 32.07 10.44
C ILE A 56 -17.07 31.74 10.65
N ARG A 57 -16.27 32.76 11.01
CA ARG A 57 -14.84 32.63 11.33
C ARG A 57 -14.65 32.14 12.77
N PRO A 58 -13.83 31.12 13.04
CA PRO A 58 -13.15 31.01 14.32
C PRO A 58 -11.79 31.71 14.24
N HIS A 59 -11.52 32.59 15.20
CA HIS A 59 -10.22 33.22 15.39
C HIS A 59 -9.16 32.19 15.79
N ALA A 60 -8.05 32.17 15.05
CA ALA A 60 -6.84 31.48 15.45
C ALA A 60 -6.16 32.25 16.60
N ALA A 61 -5.98 31.60 17.75
CA ALA A 61 -5.16 32.13 18.84
C ALA A 61 -3.71 31.66 18.67
N HIS A 62 -2.82 32.64 18.51
CA HIS A 62 -1.37 32.48 18.55
C HIS A 62 -0.91 31.82 19.86
N LEU A 63 -0.10 30.77 19.75
CA LEU A 63 0.67 30.24 20.86
C LEU A 63 2.00 30.99 20.95
N THR A 64 2.10 31.95 21.86
CA THR A 64 3.38 32.46 22.37
C THR A 64 3.61 31.92 23.76
N ALA A 65 4.77 31.30 23.95
CA ALA A 65 5.26 30.84 25.24
C ALA A 65 5.47 32.03 26.19
N ALA A 66 4.92 31.93 27.41
CA ALA A 66 5.37 32.72 28.55
C ALA A 66 5.10 31.94 29.84
N SER A 67 6.18 31.66 30.56
CA SER A 67 6.22 31.16 31.92
C SER A 67 5.77 32.24 32.91
N VAL A 68 4.69 32.02 33.66
CA VAL A 68 4.48 32.64 34.98
C VAL A 68 3.66 31.68 35.82
N GLY A 69 4.20 31.27 36.97
CA GLY A 69 3.49 30.47 37.96
C GLY A 69 2.45 31.29 38.70
N VAL A 70 1.33 30.67 39.06
CA VAL A 70 0.47 31.15 40.16
C VAL A 70 -0.10 29.96 40.91
N THR A 71 -0.02 30.14 42.22
CA THR A 71 -0.50 29.40 43.37
C THR A 71 -1.94 28.89 43.30
N ALA A 72 -2.17 27.80 44.04
CA ALA A 72 -3.47 27.24 44.35
C ALA A 72 -4.38 28.26 45.07
N SER A 73 -5.66 28.29 44.69
CA SER A 73 -6.75 28.47 45.64
C SER A 73 -8.07 27.95 45.08
N SER A 74 -8.92 27.52 46.01
CA SER A 74 -10.10 26.69 45.94
C SER A 74 -11.36 27.36 45.38
N ASN A 75 -12.30 26.48 44.97
CA ASN A 75 -13.73 26.68 44.80
C ASN A 75 -14.21 27.50 43.60
N GLY A 76 -14.64 26.77 42.57
CA GLY A 76 -15.47 27.28 41.49
C GLY A 76 -16.06 26.12 40.69
N THR A 77 -17.32 25.78 40.97
CA THR A 77 -18.13 24.82 40.22
C THR A 77 -18.28 25.29 38.77
N GLY A 78 -17.51 24.70 37.88
CA GLY A 78 -17.62 24.88 36.44
C GLY A 78 -17.14 23.61 35.76
N ALA A 79 -18.08 22.70 35.47
CA ALA A 79 -17.83 21.48 34.71
C ALA A 79 -17.53 21.83 33.24
N GLY A 80 -16.34 22.38 32.99
CA GLY A 80 -15.73 22.29 31.68
C GLY A 80 -15.25 20.85 31.53
N ALA A 81 -15.96 20.05 30.74
CA ALA A 81 -15.54 18.70 30.40
C ALA A 81 -14.17 18.78 29.72
N ALA A 82 -13.11 18.67 30.52
CA ALA A 82 -11.76 18.49 30.05
C ALA A 82 -11.73 17.10 29.40
N TYR A 83 -11.94 17.04 28.09
CA TYR A 83 -11.64 15.83 27.34
C TYR A 83 -10.23 15.40 27.74
N PRO A 84 -10.02 14.14 28.15
CA PRO A 84 -8.71 13.69 28.58
C PRO A 84 -7.71 13.98 27.45
N ARG A 85 -6.58 14.61 27.80
CA ARG A 85 -5.53 15.05 26.84
C ARG A 85 -4.99 13.91 25.98
N SER A 86 -5.26 12.68 26.36
CA SER A 86 -5.11 11.50 25.53
C SER A 86 -6.31 10.58 25.78
N PRO A 87 -6.93 10.01 24.73
CA PRO A 87 -7.96 9.01 24.92
C PRO A 87 -7.45 7.90 25.85
N PRO A 88 -8.31 7.32 26.70
CA PRO A 88 -7.92 6.21 27.57
C PRO A 88 -7.15 5.15 26.76
N HIS A 89 -6.08 4.58 27.32
CA HIS A 89 -5.27 3.54 26.65
C HIS A 89 -6.10 2.36 26.11
N ASP A 90 -7.30 2.15 26.68
CA ASP A 90 -8.27 1.13 26.28
C ASP A 90 -8.89 1.38 24.89
N LEU A 91 -8.95 2.64 24.41
CA LEU A 91 -9.45 2.96 23.06
C LEU A 91 -8.50 2.57 21.93
N PHE A 92 -7.30 2.07 22.26
CA PHE A 92 -6.32 1.55 21.32
C PHE A 92 -6.12 0.02 21.44
N ARG A 93 -6.99 -0.68 22.18
CA ARG A 93 -7.01 -2.13 22.20
C ARG A 93 -7.80 -2.64 21.00
N PHE A 94 -7.09 -2.93 19.92
CA PHE A 94 -7.65 -3.57 18.73
C PHE A 94 -7.40 -5.08 18.80
N GLY A 95 -8.46 -5.88 18.79
CA GLY A 95 -8.40 -7.34 18.60
C GLY A 95 -8.51 -8.21 19.85
N ASP A 96 -8.68 -9.51 19.60
CA ASP A 96 -8.67 -10.59 20.59
C ASP A 96 -7.23 -10.95 21.01
N LYS A 97 -7.06 -11.72 22.09
CA LYS A 97 -5.75 -12.31 22.42
C LYS A 97 -5.38 -13.30 21.31
N CYS A 98 -4.29 -13.04 20.58
CA CYS A 98 -3.83 -13.92 19.51
C CYS A 98 -3.39 -15.30 20.05
N GLY A 99 -3.54 -16.32 19.21
CA GLY A 99 -3.16 -17.70 19.51
C GLY A 99 -1.66 -17.95 19.40
N GLU A 100 -1.25 -19.15 19.83
CA GLU A 100 0.12 -19.64 19.72
C GLU A 100 0.57 -19.70 18.26
N ALA A 101 1.80 -19.30 17.98
CA ALA A 101 2.30 -19.19 16.63
C ALA A 101 2.37 -20.56 15.93
N VAL A 102 1.77 -20.63 14.74
CA VAL A 102 1.92 -21.75 13.82
C VAL A 102 3.30 -21.64 13.14
N PRO A 103 4.05 -22.75 12.98
CA PRO A 103 5.28 -22.78 12.19
C PRO A 103 5.04 -22.29 10.76
N ALA A 104 6.00 -21.59 10.16
CA ALA A 104 5.79 -20.94 8.87
C ALA A 104 5.48 -21.96 7.75
N GLU A 105 6.10 -23.13 7.81
CA GLU A 105 5.88 -24.27 6.91
C GLU A 105 4.45 -24.84 6.98
N ASP A 106 3.76 -24.66 8.11
CA ASP A 106 2.41 -25.17 8.36
C ASP A 106 1.32 -24.13 8.08
N VAL A 107 1.68 -22.87 7.80
CA VAL A 107 0.71 -21.78 7.60
C VAL A 107 -0.23 -22.07 6.44
N VAL A 108 0.30 -22.45 5.27
CA VAL A 108 -0.53 -22.71 4.09
C VAL A 108 -1.47 -23.88 4.36
N LYS A 109 -0.96 -25.00 4.90
CA LYS A 109 -1.78 -26.16 5.27
C LYS A 109 -2.90 -25.76 6.24
N THR A 110 -2.56 -25.00 7.28
CA THR A 110 -3.52 -24.52 8.27
C THR A 110 -4.64 -23.69 7.64
N LEU A 111 -4.32 -22.84 6.67
CA LEU A 111 -5.30 -22.02 5.98
C LEU A 111 -6.14 -22.83 4.99
N LEU A 112 -5.55 -23.78 4.27
CA LEU A 112 -6.30 -24.71 3.41
C LEU A 112 -7.32 -25.51 4.24
N ASP A 113 -6.90 -26.08 5.37
CA ASP A 113 -7.77 -26.87 6.25
C ASP A 113 -8.93 -26.03 6.83
N LYS A 114 -8.70 -24.74 7.10
CA LYS A 114 -9.69 -23.85 7.72
C LYS A 114 -10.62 -23.14 6.76
N LEU A 115 -10.18 -22.89 5.52
CA LEU A 115 -10.87 -22.01 4.57
C LEU A 115 -11.26 -22.68 3.26
N PHE A 116 -10.60 -23.78 2.90
CA PHE A 116 -10.70 -24.41 1.59
C PHE A 116 -10.84 -25.94 1.67
N ASP A 117 -11.35 -26.45 2.80
CA ASP A 117 -11.58 -27.89 3.03
C ASP A 117 -10.35 -28.78 2.74
N GLY A 118 -9.15 -28.24 2.94
CA GLY A 118 -7.87 -28.93 2.72
C GLY A 118 -7.39 -28.95 1.26
N GLU A 119 -8.12 -28.37 0.31
CA GLU A 119 -7.76 -28.34 -1.11
C GLU A 119 -7.30 -26.95 -1.57
N SER A 120 -6.38 -26.91 -2.54
CA SER A 120 -5.96 -25.64 -3.14
C SER A 120 -7.17 -24.98 -3.84
N PRO A 121 -7.41 -23.67 -3.64
CA PRO A 121 -8.50 -22.98 -4.37
C PRO A 121 -8.27 -22.97 -5.89
N TYR A 122 -7.04 -23.24 -6.35
CA TYR A 122 -6.72 -23.36 -7.77
C TYR A 122 -7.02 -24.75 -8.34
N ALA A 123 -7.24 -25.76 -7.50
CA ALA A 123 -7.60 -27.10 -7.96
C ALA A 123 -8.92 -27.03 -8.73
N SER A 124 -8.93 -27.53 -9.97
CA SER A 124 -10.11 -27.56 -10.85
C SER A 124 -10.72 -26.17 -11.16
N PHE A 125 -9.96 -25.08 -10.95
CA PHE A 125 -10.35 -23.73 -11.33
C PHE A 125 -9.80 -23.32 -12.73
N PRO A 126 -10.54 -22.51 -13.51
CA PRO A 126 -11.94 -22.12 -13.34
C PRO A 126 -12.91 -23.20 -13.86
N PRO A 127 -14.09 -23.36 -13.25
CA PRO A 127 -15.20 -24.08 -13.86
C PRO A 127 -15.56 -23.49 -15.23
N GLU A 128 -16.05 -24.32 -16.16
CA GLU A 128 -16.33 -23.92 -17.55
C GLU A 128 -17.26 -22.69 -17.65
N HIS A 129 -18.30 -22.64 -16.81
CA HIS A 129 -19.23 -21.52 -16.79
C HIS A 129 -18.56 -20.21 -16.35
N THR A 130 -17.69 -20.26 -15.34
CA THR A 130 -16.92 -19.11 -14.86
C THR A 130 -15.90 -18.67 -15.90
N ALA A 131 -15.19 -19.61 -16.54
CA ALA A 131 -14.19 -19.33 -17.55
C ALA A 131 -14.73 -18.47 -18.70
N LYS A 132 -15.97 -18.73 -19.13
CA LYS A 132 -16.67 -17.97 -20.20
C LYS A 132 -16.97 -16.51 -19.81
N LEU A 133 -16.94 -16.18 -18.53
CA LEU A 133 -17.24 -14.84 -18.02
C LEU A 133 -15.98 -14.02 -17.74
N LEU A 134 -14.78 -14.63 -17.72
CA LEU A 134 -13.55 -13.94 -17.38
C LEU A 134 -12.97 -13.17 -18.57
N HIS A 135 -12.25 -12.09 -18.26
CA HIS A 135 -11.36 -11.47 -19.23
C HIS A 135 -10.13 -12.37 -19.42
N PRO A 136 -9.41 -12.24 -20.56
CA PRO A 136 -8.16 -12.95 -20.76
C PRO A 136 -7.23 -12.79 -19.55
N ALA A 137 -6.82 -13.92 -18.97
CA ALA A 137 -5.94 -13.92 -17.82
C ALA A 137 -4.59 -13.27 -18.16
N ALA A 138 -4.04 -12.50 -17.24
CA ALA A 138 -2.78 -11.80 -17.43
C ALA A 138 -1.79 -12.18 -16.32
N ALA A 139 -0.62 -12.71 -16.71
CA ALA A 139 0.50 -12.93 -15.79
C ALA A 139 1.10 -11.64 -15.21
N ARG A 140 0.73 -10.49 -15.79
CA ARG A 140 1.07 -9.14 -15.33
C ARG A 140 -0.20 -8.28 -15.39
N PRO A 141 -1.13 -8.48 -14.44
CA PRO A 141 -2.38 -7.75 -14.43
C PRO A 141 -2.14 -6.29 -14.01
N ARG A 142 -3.20 -5.47 -14.11
CA ARG A 142 -3.13 -4.08 -13.65
C ARG A 142 -2.90 -4.04 -12.13
N GLY A 143 -1.98 -3.17 -11.73
CA GLY A 143 -1.81 -2.69 -10.36
C GLY A 143 -1.09 -1.34 -10.34
N TRP A 144 -1.25 -0.59 -9.25
CA TRP A 144 -0.62 0.72 -9.06
C TRP A 144 0.54 0.58 -8.08
N GLY A 145 1.72 1.09 -8.43
CA GLY A 145 2.90 0.94 -7.58
C GLY A 145 3.42 -0.49 -7.43
N SER A 146 2.70 -1.51 -7.92
CA SER A 146 2.89 -2.94 -7.66
C SER A 146 4.22 -3.56 -8.13
N THR A 147 5.08 -2.80 -8.80
CA THR A 147 6.42 -3.23 -9.22
C THR A 147 7.52 -2.26 -8.79
N GLY A 148 7.25 -1.47 -7.74
CA GLY A 148 8.23 -0.54 -7.17
C GLY A 148 9.43 -1.25 -6.56
N ALA A 149 10.59 -0.59 -6.53
CA ALA A 149 11.81 -1.18 -5.97
C ALA A 149 11.67 -1.58 -4.48
N VAL A 150 10.75 -0.95 -3.74
CA VAL A 150 10.46 -1.27 -2.34
C VAL A 150 10.20 -2.76 -2.09
N PHE A 151 9.53 -3.46 -3.03
CA PHE A 151 9.23 -4.88 -2.87
C PHE A 151 10.50 -5.72 -2.90
N ALA A 152 11.39 -5.47 -3.87
CA ALA A 152 12.67 -6.15 -3.98
C ALA A 152 13.55 -5.87 -2.76
N ASP A 153 13.69 -4.59 -2.40
CA ASP A 153 14.51 -4.16 -1.27
C ASP A 153 14.04 -4.82 0.04
N LEU A 154 12.73 -4.81 0.32
CA LEU A 154 12.18 -5.38 1.55
C LEU A 154 12.21 -6.91 1.57
N ILE A 155 11.95 -7.59 0.44
CA ILE A 155 12.04 -9.06 0.40
C ILE A 155 13.49 -9.52 0.55
N GLU A 156 14.45 -8.78 -0.01
CA GLU A 156 15.87 -9.06 0.16
C GLU A 156 16.34 -8.82 1.61
N GLU A 157 15.89 -7.72 2.23
CA GLU A 157 16.23 -7.35 3.62
C GLU A 157 15.59 -8.28 4.65
N VAL A 158 14.28 -8.54 4.54
CA VAL A 158 13.49 -9.29 5.52
C VAL A 158 13.63 -10.80 5.32
N ARG A 159 13.80 -11.25 4.06
CA ARG A 159 13.76 -12.67 3.66
C ARG A 159 12.56 -13.42 4.27
N PRO A 160 11.32 -12.97 4.00
CA PRO A 160 10.12 -13.44 4.69
C PRO A 160 9.80 -14.90 4.34
N ASP A 161 9.25 -15.65 5.31
CA ASP A 161 8.59 -16.93 5.07
C ASP A 161 7.09 -16.74 4.83
N VAL A 162 6.50 -15.72 5.45
CA VAL A 162 5.09 -15.36 5.27
C VAL A 162 4.96 -13.87 4.96
N ILE A 163 4.31 -13.57 3.83
CA ILE A 163 3.92 -12.23 3.41
C ILE A 163 2.40 -12.12 3.46
N VAL A 164 1.87 -11.03 4.01
CA VAL A 164 0.44 -10.70 3.93
C VAL A 164 0.27 -9.42 3.10
N GLU A 165 -0.61 -9.47 2.12
CA GLU A 165 -1.01 -8.31 1.31
C GLU A 165 -2.47 -7.98 1.64
N LEU A 166 -2.76 -6.76 2.09
CA LEU A 166 -4.11 -6.26 2.29
C LEU A 166 -4.51 -5.43 1.08
N GLY A 167 -5.55 -5.83 0.35
CA GLY A 167 -5.99 -5.17 -0.89
C GLY A 167 -5.33 -5.78 -2.14
N ALA A 168 -5.50 -7.08 -2.35
CA ALA A 168 -4.82 -7.81 -3.42
C ALA A 168 -5.32 -7.47 -4.84
N PHE A 169 -6.57 -6.99 -4.97
CA PHE A 169 -7.19 -6.63 -6.24
C PHE A 169 -7.03 -7.73 -7.32
N LEU A 170 -6.28 -7.47 -8.41
CA LEU A 170 -6.03 -8.42 -9.49
C LEU A 170 -4.73 -9.23 -9.31
N GLY A 171 -3.98 -9.00 -8.22
CA GLY A 171 -2.79 -9.74 -7.83
C GLY A 171 -1.48 -9.22 -8.40
N ALA A 172 -1.43 -7.98 -8.88
CA ALA A 172 -0.22 -7.45 -9.54
C ALA A 172 1.00 -7.43 -8.60
N SER A 173 0.83 -6.94 -7.37
CA SER A 173 1.88 -6.84 -6.34
C SER A 173 2.23 -8.23 -5.79
N ALA A 174 1.24 -9.06 -5.43
CA ALA A 174 1.48 -10.46 -5.08
C ALA A 174 2.31 -11.24 -6.11
N LEU A 175 1.96 -11.14 -7.40
CA LEU A 175 2.71 -11.81 -8.47
C LEU A 175 4.11 -11.24 -8.67
N HIS A 176 4.28 -9.94 -8.44
CA HIS A 176 5.60 -9.33 -8.42
C HIS A 176 6.44 -9.84 -7.23
N MET A 177 5.88 -9.86 -6.02
CA MET A 177 6.53 -10.40 -4.82
C MET A 177 6.93 -11.86 -5.01
N ALA A 178 6.05 -12.69 -5.58
CA ALA A 178 6.36 -14.09 -5.90
C ALA A 178 7.54 -14.21 -6.89
N ALA A 179 7.58 -13.37 -7.93
CA ALA A 179 8.67 -13.36 -8.90
C ALA A 179 10.00 -12.90 -8.29
N VAL A 180 9.97 -11.86 -7.45
CA VAL A 180 11.13 -11.34 -6.71
C VAL A 180 11.67 -12.41 -5.75
N ALA A 181 10.80 -13.00 -4.93
CA ALA A 181 11.18 -14.03 -3.98
C ALA A 181 11.84 -15.23 -4.69
N ARG A 182 11.26 -15.69 -5.80
CA ARG A 182 11.84 -16.76 -6.62
C ARG A 182 13.24 -16.40 -7.13
N ASN A 183 13.45 -15.17 -7.60
CA ASN A 183 14.77 -14.72 -8.08
C ASN A 183 15.81 -14.71 -6.94
N LEU A 184 15.36 -14.51 -5.70
CA LEU A 184 16.18 -14.56 -4.49
C LEU A 184 16.28 -15.96 -3.87
N SER A 185 15.78 -17.00 -4.56
CA SER A 185 15.69 -18.39 -4.07
C SER A 185 14.92 -18.51 -2.74
N LEU A 186 13.88 -17.70 -2.58
CA LEU A 186 12.92 -17.73 -1.48
C LEU A 186 11.61 -18.34 -1.97
N SER A 187 10.83 -18.89 -1.03
CA SER A 187 9.51 -19.46 -1.29
C SER A 187 8.50 -19.08 -0.21
N PRO A 188 8.22 -17.77 -0.02
CA PRO A 188 7.27 -17.33 0.98
C PRO A 188 5.85 -17.77 0.62
N ALA A 189 5.03 -17.99 1.64
CA ALA A 189 3.58 -17.96 1.50
C ALA A 189 3.11 -16.51 1.39
N ILE A 190 2.48 -16.14 0.28
CA ILE A 190 1.91 -14.82 0.03
C ILE A 190 0.40 -14.91 0.21
N LEU A 191 -0.09 -14.33 1.30
CA LEU A 191 -1.49 -14.36 1.71
C LEU A 191 -2.18 -13.08 1.24
N CYS A 192 -3.01 -13.20 0.21
CA CYS A 192 -3.71 -12.08 -0.43
C CYS A 192 -5.09 -11.86 0.19
N VAL A 193 -5.21 -10.87 1.07
CA VAL A 193 -6.43 -10.54 1.79
C VAL A 193 -7.21 -9.47 1.06
N ASP A 194 -8.40 -9.84 0.56
CA ASP A 194 -9.31 -8.93 -0.10
C ASP A 194 -10.73 -9.52 0.01
N ASP A 195 -11.77 -8.69 0.07
CA ASP A 195 -13.13 -9.23 -0.06
C ASP A 195 -13.44 -9.65 -1.50
N PHE A 196 -12.63 -9.19 -2.46
CA PHE A 196 -12.75 -9.38 -3.90
C PHE A 196 -14.13 -8.99 -4.44
N ARG A 197 -14.76 -7.98 -3.82
CA ARG A 197 -16.01 -7.37 -4.27
C ARG A 197 -15.77 -5.95 -4.78
N GLY A 198 -14.66 -5.35 -4.37
CA GLY A 198 -14.33 -3.95 -4.63
C GLY A 198 -15.24 -3.01 -3.84
N TRP A 199 -14.99 -1.70 -3.94
CA TRP A 199 -15.80 -0.69 -3.27
C TRP A 199 -17.02 -0.25 -4.10
N PRO A 200 -18.05 0.41 -3.53
CA PRO A 200 -19.28 0.77 -4.24
C PRO A 200 -19.12 1.54 -5.56
N ALA A 201 -18.04 2.31 -5.74
CA ALA A 201 -17.74 3.08 -6.96
C ALA A 201 -16.71 2.41 -7.89
N PHE A 202 -16.16 1.25 -7.48
CA PHE A 202 -15.12 0.51 -8.20
C PHE A 202 -15.53 0.23 -9.65
N ARG A 203 -16.75 -0.28 -9.84
CA ARG A 203 -17.25 -0.70 -11.15
C ARG A 203 -17.51 0.44 -12.12
N GLY A 204 -17.66 1.68 -11.65
CA GLY A 204 -17.71 2.84 -12.55
C GLY A 204 -16.35 3.10 -13.21
N ARG A 205 -15.27 2.85 -12.47
CA ARG A 205 -13.89 3.22 -12.85
C ARG A 205 -13.12 2.10 -13.57
N PHE A 206 -13.38 0.83 -13.24
CA PHE A 206 -12.52 -0.29 -13.66
C PHE A 206 -13.23 -1.36 -14.49
N ARG A 207 -14.23 -0.96 -15.30
CA ARG A 207 -15.02 -1.89 -16.15
C ARG A 207 -14.19 -2.70 -17.15
N ARG A 208 -13.01 -2.19 -17.51
CA ARG A 208 -12.12 -2.85 -18.47
C ARG A 208 -11.25 -3.92 -17.83
N ASP A 209 -11.03 -3.82 -16.53
CA ASP A 209 -10.06 -4.65 -15.81
C ASP A 209 -10.74 -5.86 -15.15
N VAL A 210 -11.99 -5.68 -14.71
CA VAL A 210 -12.79 -6.73 -14.07
C VAL A 210 -14.04 -7.03 -14.90
N PRO A 211 -14.36 -8.32 -15.11
CA PRO A 211 -15.56 -8.71 -15.84
C PRO A 211 -16.86 -8.15 -15.27
N GLN A 212 -17.86 -8.03 -16.15
CA GLN A 212 -19.19 -7.55 -15.77
C GLN A 212 -19.86 -8.53 -14.79
N GLN A 213 -20.36 -7.98 -13.68
CA GLN A 213 -21.15 -8.70 -12.69
C GLN A 213 -22.38 -9.32 -13.38
N ARG A 214 -22.60 -10.60 -13.10
CA ARG A 214 -23.81 -11.32 -13.47
C ARG A 214 -24.50 -11.72 -12.18
N HIS A 215 -25.77 -11.35 -12.02
CA HIS A 215 -26.59 -11.74 -10.87
C HIS A 215 -26.01 -11.38 -9.48
N GLY A 216 -25.21 -10.31 -9.39
CA GLY A 216 -24.56 -9.89 -8.14
C GLY A 216 -23.19 -10.54 -7.88
N ASP A 217 -22.76 -11.48 -8.73
CA ASP A 217 -21.48 -12.19 -8.58
C ASP A 217 -20.30 -11.31 -8.95
N ALA A 218 -19.49 -10.96 -7.95
CA ALA A 218 -18.23 -10.27 -8.16
C ALA A 218 -17.21 -11.23 -8.77
N LEU A 219 -16.88 -11.01 -10.04
CA LEU A 219 -15.90 -11.81 -10.77
C LEU A 219 -14.44 -11.38 -10.52
N LEU A 220 -14.19 -10.58 -9.47
CA LEU A 220 -12.84 -10.11 -9.16
C LEU A 220 -11.98 -11.23 -8.55
N LEU A 221 -12.49 -12.04 -7.62
CA LEU A 221 -11.75 -13.21 -7.10
C LEU A 221 -11.43 -14.22 -8.23
N PRO A 222 -12.42 -14.66 -9.04
CA PRO A 222 -12.12 -15.50 -10.19
C PRO A 222 -11.09 -14.88 -11.16
N GLN A 223 -11.18 -13.56 -11.41
CA GLN A 223 -10.20 -12.90 -12.28
C GLN A 223 -8.79 -12.87 -11.67
N PHE A 224 -8.68 -12.60 -10.37
CA PHE A 224 -7.43 -12.70 -9.61
C PHE A 224 -6.83 -14.10 -9.74
N MET A 225 -7.61 -15.14 -9.46
CA MET A 225 -7.14 -16.52 -9.50
C MET A 225 -6.70 -16.95 -10.90
N ALA A 226 -7.41 -16.50 -11.94
CA ALA A 226 -7.01 -16.74 -13.32
C ALA A 226 -5.68 -16.07 -13.66
N ASN A 227 -5.43 -14.84 -13.17
CA ASN A 227 -4.14 -14.16 -13.33
C ASN A 227 -3.00 -14.91 -12.62
N VAL A 228 -3.26 -15.44 -11.43
CA VAL A 228 -2.27 -16.25 -10.70
C VAL A 228 -1.91 -17.51 -11.49
N LEU A 229 -2.91 -18.24 -11.99
CA LEU A 229 -2.67 -19.41 -12.84
C LEU A 229 -1.90 -19.06 -14.12
N ALA A 230 -2.22 -17.91 -14.74
CA ALA A 230 -1.49 -17.43 -15.92
C ALA A 230 -0.02 -17.08 -15.63
N ALA A 231 0.32 -16.73 -14.39
CA ALA A 231 1.71 -16.51 -13.97
C ALA A 231 2.50 -17.81 -13.73
N GLY A 232 1.82 -18.96 -13.72
CA GLY A 232 2.41 -20.30 -13.69
C GLY A 232 2.28 -21.04 -12.36
N PRO A 233 2.67 -22.32 -12.32
CA PRO A 233 2.45 -23.20 -11.16
C PRO A 233 3.19 -22.74 -9.90
N GLU A 234 4.38 -22.15 -10.04
CA GLU A 234 5.13 -21.60 -8.89
C GLU A 234 4.39 -20.44 -8.24
N ALA A 235 3.73 -19.58 -9.03
CA ALA A 235 2.91 -18.50 -8.49
C ALA A 235 1.65 -19.05 -7.80
N ALA A 236 0.99 -20.04 -8.39
CA ALA A 236 -0.17 -20.71 -7.79
C ALA A 236 0.16 -21.46 -6.48
N LYS A 237 1.41 -21.89 -6.31
CA LYS A 237 1.89 -22.47 -5.05
C LYS A 237 2.17 -21.41 -3.98
N ALA A 238 2.70 -20.25 -4.38
CA ALA A 238 3.11 -19.19 -3.46
C ALA A 238 1.95 -18.28 -3.02
N VAL A 239 1.01 -17.97 -3.91
CA VAL A 239 -0.02 -16.96 -3.71
C VAL A 239 -1.35 -17.61 -3.31
N LEU A 240 -1.85 -17.35 -2.10
CA LEU A 240 -3.12 -17.86 -1.58
C LEU A 240 -4.15 -16.72 -1.41
N PRO A 241 -5.29 -16.72 -2.13
CA PRO A 241 -6.35 -15.74 -1.88
C PRO A 241 -7.03 -16.05 -0.55
N LEU A 242 -7.31 -15.00 0.24
CA LEU A 242 -8.11 -15.05 1.46
C LEU A 242 -9.33 -14.15 1.26
N PRO A 243 -10.46 -14.68 0.72
CA PRO A 243 -11.54 -13.87 0.15
C PRO A 243 -12.51 -13.32 1.19
N PHE A 244 -11.98 -12.60 2.18
CA PHE A 244 -12.74 -11.96 3.25
C PHE A 244 -12.19 -10.57 3.54
N SER A 245 -12.99 -9.74 4.20
CA SER A 245 -12.57 -8.39 4.60
C SER A 245 -11.27 -8.42 5.40
N THR A 246 -10.46 -7.36 5.28
CA THR A 246 -9.19 -7.22 6.02
C THR A 246 -9.39 -7.44 7.52
N ALA A 247 -10.42 -6.83 8.10
CA ALA A 247 -10.71 -6.95 9.53
C ALA A 247 -11.06 -8.38 9.96
N SER A 248 -11.93 -9.09 9.22
CA SER A 248 -12.28 -10.47 9.55
C SER A 248 -11.09 -11.41 9.39
N THR A 249 -10.31 -11.25 8.33
CA THR A 249 -9.15 -12.10 8.05
C THR A 249 -8.06 -11.88 9.08
N LEU A 250 -7.64 -10.63 9.34
CA LEU A 250 -6.60 -10.33 10.33
C LEU A 250 -6.98 -10.80 11.74
N GLY A 251 -8.26 -10.64 12.13
CA GLY A 251 -8.77 -11.20 13.38
C GLY A 251 -8.69 -12.72 13.43
N ALA A 252 -9.00 -13.40 12.32
CA ALA A 252 -8.87 -14.85 12.22
C ALA A 252 -7.40 -15.31 12.26
N LEU A 253 -6.51 -14.68 11.49
CA LEU A 253 -5.07 -14.97 11.49
C LEU A 253 -4.49 -14.83 12.91
N CYS A 254 -4.81 -13.76 13.62
CA CYS A 254 -4.44 -13.56 15.03
C CYS A 254 -4.92 -14.72 15.91
N ARG A 255 -6.21 -15.07 15.88
CA ARG A 255 -6.75 -16.18 16.70
C ARG A 255 -6.16 -17.55 16.33
N TRP A 256 -5.82 -17.75 15.06
CA TRP A 256 -5.24 -19.00 14.57
C TRP A 256 -3.73 -19.06 14.70
N GLY A 257 -3.08 -18.00 15.19
CA GLY A 257 -1.64 -17.97 15.37
C GLY A 257 -0.85 -17.87 14.06
N VAL A 258 -1.47 -17.36 13.01
CA VAL A 258 -0.79 -17.09 11.73
C VAL A 258 -0.21 -15.68 11.78
N TYR A 259 1.11 -15.59 11.69
CA TYR A 259 1.86 -14.33 11.76
C TYR A 259 2.76 -14.17 10.54
N ALA A 260 2.89 -12.92 10.07
CA ALA A 260 3.68 -12.56 8.90
C ALA A 260 5.00 -11.88 9.26
N ASP A 261 6.00 -12.03 8.40
CA ASP A 261 7.30 -11.35 8.49
C ASP A 261 7.27 -10.01 7.76
N LEU A 262 6.48 -9.93 6.68
CA LEU A 262 6.29 -8.76 5.86
C LEU A 262 4.79 -8.54 5.61
N ILE A 263 4.28 -7.33 5.88
CA ILE A 263 2.88 -6.98 5.61
C ILE A 263 2.80 -5.74 4.75
N GLU A 264 2.11 -5.86 3.61
CA GLU A 264 1.71 -4.74 2.77
C GLU A 264 0.27 -4.30 3.10
N VAL A 265 0.07 -3.00 3.29
CA VAL A 265 -1.25 -2.39 3.46
C VAL A 265 -1.58 -1.50 2.24
N ASP A 266 -2.45 -1.98 1.35
CA ASP A 266 -2.92 -1.28 0.14
C ASP A 266 -4.43 -1.51 -0.11
N ALA A 267 -5.25 -1.49 0.96
CA ALA A 267 -6.68 -1.75 0.88
C ALA A 267 -7.52 -0.46 0.83
N GLY A 268 -7.79 0.15 1.99
CA GLY A 268 -8.60 1.37 2.10
C GLY A 268 -7.75 2.64 2.09
N HIS A 269 -8.16 3.64 1.30
CA HIS A 269 -7.35 4.85 1.08
C HIS A 269 -7.76 6.03 1.98
N ASP A 270 -8.87 5.91 2.71
CA ASP A 270 -9.30 6.87 3.72
C ASP A 270 -8.64 6.58 5.07
N PHE A 271 -8.61 7.59 5.95
CA PHE A 271 -7.96 7.48 7.24
C PHE A 271 -8.51 6.33 8.10
N HIS A 272 -9.82 6.09 8.15
CA HIS A 272 -10.40 5.12 9.09
C HIS A 272 -10.11 3.69 8.66
N SER A 273 -10.26 3.40 7.37
CA SER A 273 -9.94 2.08 6.82
C SER A 273 -8.45 1.78 7.00
N ALA A 274 -7.56 2.70 6.58
CA ALA A 274 -6.12 2.53 6.73
C ALA A 274 -5.70 2.42 8.21
N TRP A 275 -6.31 3.21 9.10
CA TRP A 275 -6.05 3.14 10.54
C TRP A 275 -6.42 1.77 11.12
N ALA A 276 -7.60 1.24 10.77
CA ALA A 276 -8.03 -0.08 11.22
C ALA A 276 -7.11 -1.18 10.71
N ASP A 277 -6.79 -1.17 9.42
CA ASP A 277 -5.91 -2.16 8.78
C ASP A 277 -4.52 -2.16 9.40
N ILE A 278 -3.89 -0.99 9.59
CA ILE A 278 -2.56 -0.87 10.22
C ILE A 278 -2.59 -1.43 11.66
N ASN A 279 -3.62 -1.12 12.45
CA ASN A 279 -3.70 -1.60 13.84
C ASN A 279 -3.90 -3.12 13.91
N LEU A 280 -4.75 -3.69 13.06
CA LEU A 280 -4.99 -5.14 13.03
C LEU A 280 -3.81 -5.91 12.44
N ALA A 281 -3.19 -5.38 11.38
CA ALA A 281 -1.97 -5.93 10.78
C ALA A 281 -0.83 -5.97 11.80
N TRP A 282 -0.73 -4.96 12.67
CA TRP A 282 0.31 -4.92 13.70
C TRP A 282 0.23 -6.08 14.69
N ALA A 283 -0.99 -6.57 14.98
CA ALA A 283 -1.20 -7.71 15.87
C ALA A 283 -0.61 -9.00 15.29
N VAL A 284 -0.70 -9.18 13.96
CA VAL A 284 -0.23 -10.38 13.25
C VAL A 284 1.17 -10.23 12.64
N LEU A 285 1.83 -9.09 12.83
CA LEU A 285 3.23 -8.90 12.43
C LEU A 285 4.17 -9.55 13.46
N ARG A 286 5.12 -10.37 13.01
CA ARG A 286 6.14 -10.97 13.87
C ARG A 286 7.08 -9.90 14.44
N PRO A 287 7.64 -10.07 15.66
CA PRO A 287 8.73 -9.22 16.12
C PRO A 287 9.93 -9.32 15.16
N GLY A 288 10.49 -8.17 14.78
CA GLY A 288 11.48 -8.04 13.72
C GLY A 288 10.90 -7.91 12.31
N GLY A 289 9.61 -8.20 12.12
CA GLY A 289 8.93 -8.04 10.84
C GLY A 289 8.73 -6.57 10.46
N VAL A 290 8.47 -6.34 9.17
CA VAL A 290 8.28 -5.01 8.60
C VAL A 290 6.86 -4.86 8.07
N MET A 291 6.25 -3.70 8.35
CA MET A 291 5.00 -3.30 7.72
C MET A 291 5.25 -2.11 6.81
N PHE A 292 4.75 -2.21 5.60
CA PHE A 292 4.80 -1.17 4.59
C PHE A 292 3.43 -1.05 3.92
N GLY A 293 3.27 -0.07 3.05
CA GLY A 293 2.02 0.09 2.32
C GLY A 293 2.10 1.22 1.30
N HIS A 294 1.08 1.34 0.46
CA HIS A 294 1.06 2.29 -0.64
C HIS A 294 0.37 3.62 -0.24
N ASP A 295 0.08 4.47 -1.22
CA ASP A 295 -0.74 5.67 -1.08
C ASP A 295 -0.24 6.71 -0.06
N TYR A 296 1.07 6.75 0.19
CA TYR A 296 1.65 7.69 1.15
C TYR A 296 1.60 9.15 0.68
N PHE A 297 1.77 9.39 -0.63
CA PHE A 297 1.73 10.72 -1.23
C PHE A 297 0.59 10.84 -2.24
N THR A 298 -0.65 10.89 -1.73
CA THR A 298 -1.87 11.05 -2.55
C THR A 298 -2.50 12.42 -2.37
N ALA A 299 -3.47 12.76 -3.24
CA ALA A 299 -4.25 13.99 -3.15
C ALA A 299 -5.11 14.09 -1.87
N ALA A 300 -5.30 12.97 -1.14
CA ALA A 300 -5.95 12.98 0.16
C ALA A 300 -5.10 13.66 1.26
N ASP A 301 -3.81 13.90 1.00
CA ASP A 301 -2.82 14.52 1.88
C ASP A 301 -2.91 14.01 3.34
N ASP A 302 -3.09 14.91 4.32
CA ASP A 302 -3.17 14.60 5.74
C ASP A 302 -4.52 14.00 6.18
N ARG A 303 -5.38 13.55 5.26
CA ARG A 303 -6.69 12.96 5.58
C ARG A 303 -6.82 11.49 5.23
N GLY A 304 -5.80 10.90 4.61
CA GLY A 304 -5.80 9.50 4.19
C GLY A 304 -4.75 8.65 4.92
N VAL A 305 -4.18 7.71 4.16
CA VAL A 305 -3.17 6.74 4.61
C VAL A 305 -2.00 7.40 5.33
N ARG A 306 -1.44 8.49 4.79
CA ARG A 306 -0.32 9.24 5.39
C ARG A 306 -0.57 9.62 6.85
N ARG A 307 -1.77 10.13 7.16
CA ARG A 307 -2.12 10.50 8.53
C ARG A 307 -2.30 9.28 9.42
N ALA A 308 -2.90 8.21 8.91
CA ALA A 308 -3.09 6.96 9.65
C ALA A 308 -1.73 6.37 10.08
N VAL A 309 -0.80 6.18 9.15
CA VAL A 309 0.54 5.63 9.45
C VAL A 309 1.36 6.57 10.34
N THR A 310 1.31 7.89 10.11
CA THR A 310 2.05 8.86 10.95
C THR A 310 1.56 8.85 12.40
N LEU A 311 0.24 8.80 12.59
CA LEU A 311 -0.34 8.73 13.93
C LEU A 311 0.01 7.40 14.60
N PHE A 312 -0.07 6.30 13.86
CA PHE A 312 0.22 4.96 14.38
C PHE A 312 1.68 4.86 14.82
N ALA A 313 2.60 5.32 13.97
CA ALA A 313 4.03 5.36 14.28
C ALA A 313 4.31 6.19 15.54
N ARG A 314 3.68 7.34 15.70
CA ARG A 314 3.79 8.17 16.92
C ARG A 314 3.32 7.42 18.17
N VAL A 315 2.17 6.74 18.09
CA VAL A 315 1.61 5.97 19.22
C VAL A 315 2.50 4.79 19.60
N LYS A 316 3.17 4.16 18.63
CA LYS A 316 4.04 3.00 18.85
C LYS A 316 5.53 3.34 19.04
N GLY A 317 5.92 4.62 18.95
CA GLY A 317 7.33 5.03 19.02
C GLY A 317 8.16 4.56 17.83
N LEU A 318 7.55 4.41 16.66
CA LEU A 318 8.19 3.95 15.42
C LEU A 318 8.55 5.13 14.51
N THR A 319 9.41 4.88 13.53
CA THR A 319 9.67 5.83 12.44
C THR A 319 8.94 5.41 11.16
N VAL A 320 8.55 6.39 10.35
CA VAL A 320 7.99 6.18 9.01
C VAL A 320 9.00 6.73 8.00
N ARG A 321 9.42 5.92 7.03
CA ARG A 321 10.21 6.38 5.88
C ARG A 321 9.43 6.17 4.59
N PRO A 322 9.37 7.18 3.69
CA PRO A 322 8.85 6.97 2.35
C PRO A 322 9.85 6.20 1.47
N HIS A 323 9.33 5.41 0.54
CA HIS A 323 10.07 4.78 -0.56
C HIS A 323 9.22 4.81 -1.83
N GLY A 324 9.51 5.77 -2.71
CA GLY A 324 8.64 6.05 -3.85
C GLY A 324 7.24 6.44 -3.40
N GLN A 325 6.23 5.68 -3.84
CA GLN A 325 4.82 5.86 -3.47
C GLN A 325 4.44 5.16 -2.15
N HIS A 326 5.35 4.37 -1.59
CA HIS A 326 5.10 3.55 -0.42
C HIS A 326 5.63 4.21 0.85
N TRP A 327 5.08 3.81 1.99
CA TRP A 327 5.59 4.07 3.32
C TRP A 327 6.09 2.78 3.94
N ILE A 328 7.09 2.89 4.80
CA ILE A 328 7.70 1.77 5.51
C ILE A 328 7.83 2.16 6.98
N LEU A 329 7.31 1.32 7.87
CA LEU A 329 7.55 1.45 9.31
C LEU A 329 8.90 0.83 9.67
N SER A 330 9.59 1.40 10.66
CA SER A 330 10.69 0.71 11.31
C SER A 330 10.25 -0.70 11.79
N PRO A 331 11.15 -1.70 11.77
CA PRO A 331 10.81 -3.07 12.16
C PRO A 331 10.11 -3.14 13.53
N LYS A 332 9.17 -4.07 13.66
CA LYS A 332 8.49 -4.31 14.94
C LYS A 332 9.54 -4.68 16.00
N PRO A 333 9.58 -4.00 17.16
CA PRO A 333 10.55 -4.32 18.19
C PRO A 333 10.47 -5.80 18.58
N ARG A 334 11.62 -6.45 18.67
CA ARG A 334 11.74 -7.75 19.36
C ARG A 334 11.53 -7.45 20.82
N GLY A 335 10.40 -7.89 21.38
CA GLY A 335 10.09 -7.62 22.78
C GLY A 335 11.28 -8.01 23.65
N ASP A 336 11.64 -7.14 24.58
CA ASP A 336 12.66 -7.42 25.59
C ASP A 336 12.24 -8.72 26.27
N GLY A 337 13.01 -9.80 26.10
CA GLY A 337 12.70 -11.12 26.66
C GLY A 337 12.77 -11.09 28.19
N ARG A 338 11.74 -10.53 28.83
CA ARG A 338 11.52 -10.50 30.28
C ARG A 338 10.19 -11.16 30.60
#